data_AF-A0A7S0B3Q0-F1
#
_entry.id   AF-A0A7S0B3Q0-F1
#
_cell.length_a   1.000
_cell.length_b   1.000
_cell.length_c   1.000
_cell.angle_alpha   90.00
_cell.angle_beta   90.00
_cell.angle_gamma   90.00
#
_symmetry.space_group_name_H-M   'P 1'
#
loop_
_entity.id
_entity.type
_entity.pdbx_description
1 polymer ?
#
loop_
_entity_poly.entity_id
_entity_poly.type
_entity_poly.pdbx_seq_one_letter_code
_entity_poly.pdbx_strand_id
1 'polypeptide(L)'
;YFQRKGIPVMAYKPLQRGGEVLSCGVVADIAARLNKSPAQVCLRWNIQKGNVITFKSNSPARIAENVDIFDFELSPEDMSSLDALTTDAVKAEAQSHWEQRRSGTPAPWGDGLRPEKRLPEEA
;
A
#
# COMPACT_ATOMS: atom_id res chain seq x y z
N TYR A 1 -4.61 12.44 9.40
CA TYR A 1 -3.98 12.77 10.70
C TYR A 1 -2.47 12.91 10.57
N PHE A 2 -1.75 11.85 10.18
CA PHE A 2 -0.28 11.81 10.10
C PHE A 2 0.35 12.94 9.27
N GLN A 3 -0.21 13.23 8.09
CA GLN A 3 0.24 14.35 7.24
C GLN A 3 0.23 15.70 7.98
N ARG A 4 -0.82 16.01 8.75
CA ARG A 4 -0.90 17.26 9.55
C ARG A 4 0.12 17.33 10.68
N LYS A 5 0.68 16.19 11.10
CA LYS A 5 1.71 16.08 12.13
C LYS A 5 3.12 15.96 11.54
N GLY A 6 3.27 16.06 10.21
CA GLY A 6 4.56 15.86 9.53
C GLY A 6 5.09 14.43 9.62
N ILE A 7 4.23 13.45 9.92
CA ILE A 7 4.62 12.05 10.03
C ILE A 7 4.41 11.39 8.67
N PRO A 8 5.47 10.88 8.00
CA PRO A 8 5.33 10.20 6.72
C PRO A 8 4.58 8.87 6.90
N VAL A 9 3.66 8.58 5.98
CA VAL A 9 2.97 7.29 5.93
C VAL A 9 3.72 6.39 4.97
N MET A 10 4.09 5.20 5.42
CA MET A 10 4.73 4.18 4.60
C MET A 10 3.73 3.08 4.23
N ALA A 11 3.47 2.90 2.93
CA ALA A 11 2.65 1.83 2.40
C ALA A 11 3.43 0.50 2.45
N TYR A 12 2.95 -0.42 3.28
CA TYR A 12 3.46 -1.79 3.35
C TYR A 12 2.73 -2.68 2.34
N LYS A 13 3.47 -3.44 1.52
CA LYS A 13 2.94 -4.29 0.43
C LYS A 13 2.00 -3.52 -0.52
N PRO A 14 2.47 -2.44 -1.18
CA PRO A 14 1.67 -1.60 -2.08
C PRO A 14 1.11 -2.36 -3.30
N LEU A 15 1.62 -3.56 -3.60
CA LEU A 15 1.17 -4.41 -4.71
C LEU A 15 0.43 -5.68 -4.25
N GLN A 16 0.00 -5.76 -2.98
CA GLN A 16 -0.72 -6.93 -2.43
C GLN A 16 -0.02 -8.28 -2.69
N ARG A 17 1.32 -8.30 -2.76
CA ARG A 17 2.14 -9.48 -3.15
C ARG A 17 1.87 -10.00 -4.58
N GLY A 18 1.55 -9.11 -5.51
CA GLY A 18 1.12 -9.49 -6.86
C GLY A 18 -0.32 -10.04 -6.87
N GLY A 19 -1.16 -9.55 -5.96
CA GLY A 19 -2.54 -10.01 -5.79
C GLY A 19 -3.49 -9.40 -6.82
N GLU A 20 -4.78 -9.54 -6.55
CA GLU A 20 -5.88 -9.23 -7.48
C GLU A 20 -5.91 -7.76 -7.94
N VAL A 21 -5.32 -6.83 -7.18
CA VAL A 21 -5.22 -5.42 -7.58
C VAL A 21 -4.55 -5.23 -8.94
N LEU A 22 -3.60 -6.10 -9.32
CA LEU A 22 -2.91 -6.02 -10.62
C LEU A 22 -3.79 -6.48 -11.79
N SER A 23 -4.87 -7.22 -11.50
CA SER A 23 -5.85 -7.71 -12.47
C SER A 23 -7.15 -6.89 -12.44
N CYS A 24 -7.21 -5.84 -11.63
CA CYS A 24 -8.38 -4.96 -11.55
C CYS A 24 -8.57 -4.21 -12.87
N GLY A 25 -9.78 -4.26 -13.44
CA GLY A 25 -10.09 -3.62 -14.73
C GLY A 25 -9.75 -2.13 -14.75
N VAL A 26 -10.09 -1.39 -13.68
CA VAL A 26 -9.77 0.03 -13.55
C VAL A 26 -8.26 0.29 -13.62
N VAL A 27 -7.46 -0.54 -12.95
CA VAL A 27 -5.99 -0.41 -12.95
C VAL A 27 -5.43 -0.76 -14.33
N ALA A 28 -5.94 -1.83 -14.95
CA ALA A 28 -5.52 -2.27 -16.27
C ALA A 28 -5.84 -1.23 -17.36
N ASP A 29 -7.01 -0.60 -17.31
CA ASP A 29 -7.44 0.41 -18.27
C ASP A 29 -6.57 1.67 -18.20
N ILE A 30 -6.27 2.14 -16.97
CA ILE A 30 -5.36 3.27 -16.74
C ILE A 30 -3.94 2.91 -17.22
N ALA A 31 -3.46 1.72 -16.88
CA ALA A 31 -2.15 1.23 -17.28
C ALA A 31 -2.01 1.18 -18.81
N ALA A 32 -3.03 0.66 -19.51
CA ALA A 32 -3.05 0.59 -20.96
C ALA A 32 -3.01 1.99 -21.61
N ARG A 33 -3.81 2.94 -21.12
CA ARG A 33 -3.82 4.32 -21.64
C ARG A 33 -2.48 5.03 -21.47
N LEU A 34 -1.79 4.77 -20.35
CA LEU A 34 -0.49 5.38 -20.05
C LEU A 34 0.70 4.61 -20.63
N ASN A 35 0.45 3.46 -21.29
CA ASN A 35 1.48 2.53 -21.75
C ASN A 35 2.45 2.12 -20.62
N LYS A 36 1.88 1.84 -19.44
CA LYS A 36 2.59 1.42 -18.23
C LYS A 36 2.02 0.10 -17.74
N SER A 37 2.68 -0.54 -16.78
CA SER A 37 2.16 -1.75 -16.15
C SER A 37 1.17 -1.43 -15.03
N PRO A 38 0.25 -2.34 -14.69
CA PRO A 38 -0.61 -2.20 -13.52
C PRO A 38 0.16 -1.95 -12.23
N ALA A 39 1.35 -2.56 -12.09
CA ALA A 39 2.21 -2.35 -10.93
C ALA A 39 2.72 -0.91 -10.86
N GLN A 40 3.17 -0.34 -11.98
CA GLN A 40 3.60 1.06 -12.04
C GLN A 40 2.47 2.02 -11.66
N VAL A 41 1.24 1.77 -12.12
CA VAL A 41 0.06 2.58 -11.75
C VAL A 41 -0.19 2.54 -10.24
N CYS A 42 -0.20 1.36 -9.62
CA CYS A 42 -0.40 1.23 -8.18
C CYS A 42 0.71 1.92 -7.35
N LEU A 43 1.96 1.83 -7.80
CA LEU A 43 3.09 2.49 -7.12
C LEU A 43 3.01 4.01 -7.28
N ARG A 44 2.71 4.49 -8.50
CA ARG A 44 2.54 5.91 -8.79
C ARG A 44 1.43 6.53 -7.96
N TRP A 45 0.29 5.85 -7.84
CA TRP A 45 -0.83 6.29 -7.02
C TRP A 45 -0.40 6.53 -5.56
N ASN A 46 0.36 5.61 -4.97
CA ASN A 46 0.85 5.78 -3.59
C ASN A 46 1.77 6.99 -3.45
N ILE A 47 2.74 7.15 -4.36
CA ILE A 47 3.67 8.30 -4.35
C ILE A 47 2.91 9.62 -4.49
N GLN A 48 1.94 9.69 -5.41
CA GLN A 48 1.19 10.90 -5.68
C GLN A 48 0.25 11.29 -4.53
N LYS A 49 -0.18 10.33 -3.68
CA LYS A 49 -0.86 10.61 -2.40
C LYS A 49 0.08 11.08 -1.28
N GLY A 50 1.39 11.12 -1.53
CA GLY A 50 2.41 11.49 -0.56
C GLY A 50 2.82 10.35 0.39
N ASN A 51 2.57 9.10 0.01
CA ASN A 51 3.02 7.95 0.78
C ASN A 51 4.43 7.53 0.35
N VAL A 52 5.23 7.08 1.32
CA VAL A 52 6.47 6.34 1.05
C VAL A 52 6.11 4.90 0.68
N ILE A 53 6.70 4.34 -0.35
CA ILE A 53 6.43 2.96 -0.79
C ILE A 53 7.58 2.03 -0.46
N THR A 54 7.25 0.76 -0.23
CA THR A 54 8.23 -0.33 -0.13
C THR A 54 7.80 -1.46 -1.05
N PHE A 55 8.68 -1.92 -1.94
CA PHE A 55 8.41 -3.07 -2.78
C PHE A 55 9.54 -4.09 -2.67
N LYS A 56 9.21 -5.35 -2.94
CA LYS A 56 10.16 -6.45 -2.99
C LYS A 56 10.05 -7.12 -4.35
N SER A 57 11.18 -7.34 -5.00
CA SER A 57 11.27 -8.17 -6.20
C SER A 57 12.64 -8.84 -6.22
N ASN A 58 12.69 -10.07 -6.72
CA ASN A 58 13.94 -10.78 -7.03
C ASN A 58 14.28 -10.72 -8.54
N SER A 59 13.38 -10.18 -9.36
CA SER A 59 13.59 -10.05 -10.81
C SER A 59 14.16 -8.67 -11.12
N PRO A 60 15.37 -8.59 -11.72
CA PRO A 60 15.98 -7.32 -12.11
C PRO A 60 15.08 -6.49 -13.04
N ALA A 61 14.41 -7.14 -14.00
CA ALA A 61 13.48 -6.46 -14.92
C ALA A 61 12.32 -5.80 -14.17
N ARG A 62 11.73 -6.49 -13.19
CA ARG A 62 10.66 -5.93 -12.35
C ARG A 62 11.15 -4.84 -11.41
N ILE A 63 12.40 -4.91 -10.94
CA ILE A 63 13.00 -3.84 -10.14
C ILE A 63 13.12 -2.57 -10.99
N ALA A 64 13.65 -2.68 -12.21
CA ALA A 64 13.75 -1.55 -13.13
C ALA A 64 12.35 -0.97 -13.45
N GLU A 65 11.38 -1.83 -13.77
CA GLU A 65 9.98 -1.43 -14.02
C GLU A 65 9.35 -0.70 -12.82
N ASN A 66 9.53 -1.21 -11.60
CA ASN A 66 8.97 -0.60 -10.39
C ASN A 66 9.61 0.76 -10.02
N VAL A 67 10.84 1.01 -10.47
CA VAL A 67 11.53 2.30 -10.26
C VAL A 67 11.11 3.33 -11.32
N ASP A 68 10.72 2.87 -12.52
CA ASP A 68 10.24 3.70 -13.62
C ASP A 68 8.79 4.17 -13.40
N ILE A 69 8.57 4.95 -12.33
CA ILE A 69 7.25 5.47 -11.93
C ILE A 69 7.24 7.00 -11.77
N PHE A 70 8.34 7.65 -12.12
CA PHE A 70 8.52 9.10 -11.95
C PHE A 70 8.41 9.87 -13.25
N ASP A 71 8.32 9.18 -14.38
CA ASP A 71 8.25 9.75 -15.73
C ASP A 71 6.82 9.99 -16.24
N PHE A 72 5.81 9.64 -15.44
CA PHE A 72 4.40 9.90 -15.74
C PHE A 72 3.62 10.36 -14.49
N GLU A 73 2.41 10.86 -14.72
CA GLU A 73 1.50 11.31 -13.68
C GLU A 73 0.08 10.75 -13.92
N LEU A 74 -0.63 10.46 -12.84
CA LEU A 74 -2.04 10.06 -12.89
C LEU A 74 -2.91 11.31 -12.89
N SER A 75 -3.92 11.37 -13.76
CA SER A 75 -4.84 12.51 -13.77
C SER A 75 -5.68 12.56 -12.49
N PRO A 76 -6.30 13.71 -12.15
CA PRO A 76 -7.24 13.80 -11.03
C PRO A 76 -8.36 12.75 -11.10
N GLU A 77 -8.85 12.46 -12.31
CA GLU A 77 -9.87 11.45 -12.56
C GLU A 77 -9.35 10.04 -12.28
N ASP A 78 -8.13 9.72 -12.75
CA ASP A 78 -7.47 8.43 -12.48
C ASP A 78 -7.27 8.20 -10.99
N MET A 79 -6.79 9.25 -10.29
CA MET A 79 -6.62 9.22 -8.85
C MET A 79 -7.95 8.97 -8.14
N SER A 80 -9.03 9.61 -8.58
CA SER A 80 -10.37 9.41 -8.03
C SER A 80 -10.90 8.00 -8.29
N SER A 81 -10.70 7.46 -9.50
CA SER A 81 -11.11 6.09 -9.85
C SER A 81 -10.38 5.04 -9.03
N LEU A 82 -9.07 5.23 -8.80
CA LEU A 82 -8.27 4.34 -7.96
C LEU A 82 -8.65 4.47 -6.48
N ASP A 83 -8.93 5.67 -5.99
CA ASP A 83 -9.39 5.89 -4.62
C ASP A 83 -10.73 5.18 -4.35
N ALA A 84 -11.63 5.16 -5.34
CA ALA A 84 -12.92 4.50 -5.25
C ALA A 84 -12.84 2.96 -5.11
N LEU A 85 -11.70 2.35 -5.44
CA LEU A 85 -11.48 0.91 -5.22
C LEU A 85 -11.45 0.55 -3.72
N THR A 86 -11.18 1.51 -2.83
CA THR A 86 -11.18 1.30 -1.38
C THR A 86 -12.60 1.37 -0.81
N THR A 87 -13.37 0.30 -1.04
CA THR A 87 -14.74 0.18 -0.53
C THR A 87 -14.78 -0.13 0.97
N ASP A 88 -15.94 0.02 1.60
CA ASP A 88 -16.09 -0.32 3.03
C ASP A 88 -15.91 -1.81 3.29
N ALA A 89 -16.24 -2.68 2.31
CA ALA A 89 -15.96 -4.10 2.39
C ALA A 89 -14.45 -4.38 2.44
N VAL A 90 -13.66 -3.72 1.57
CA VAL A 90 -12.18 -3.84 1.57
C VAL A 90 -11.59 -3.34 2.89
N LYS A 91 -12.11 -2.23 3.43
CA LYS A 91 -11.67 -1.72 4.75
C LYS A 91 -12.01 -2.71 5.87
N ALA A 92 -13.21 -3.30 5.85
CA ALA A 92 -13.64 -4.28 6.85
C ALA A 92 -12.78 -5.56 6.78
N GLU A 93 -12.44 -6.03 5.58
CA GLU A 93 -11.51 -7.16 5.39
C GLU A 93 -10.12 -6.84 5.95
N ALA A 94 -9.58 -5.66 5.64
CA ALA A 94 -8.28 -5.22 6.15
C ALA A 94 -8.28 -5.12 7.68
N GLN A 95 -9.37 -4.62 8.26
CA GLN A 95 -9.56 -4.54 9.72
C GLN A 95 -9.62 -5.94 10.35
N SER A 96 -10.41 -6.85 9.78
CA SER A 96 -10.49 -8.25 10.23
C SER A 96 -9.13 -8.95 10.18
N HIS A 97 -8.39 -8.79 9.08
CA HIS A 97 -7.03 -9.31 8.96
C HIS A 97 -6.08 -8.72 10.02
N TRP A 98 -6.19 -7.43 10.34
CA TRP A 98 -5.41 -6.81 11.42
C TRP A 98 -5.77 -7.38 12.79
N GLU A 99 -7.06 -7.54 13.09
CA GLU A 99 -7.55 -8.10 14.34
C GLU A 99 -7.08 -9.54 14.56
N GLN A 100 -7.15 -10.38 13.53
CA GLN A 100 -6.64 -11.76 13.55
C GLN A 100 -5.13 -11.81 13.84
N ARG A 101 -4.35 -10.92 13.19
CA ARG A 101 -2.91 -10.85 13.43
C ARG A 101 -2.57 -10.38 14.84
N ARG A 102 -3.41 -9.52 15.43
CA ARG A 102 -3.23 -9.04 16.80
C ARG A 102 -3.67 -10.08 17.84
N SER A 103 -4.69 -10.88 17.54
CA SER A 103 -5.23 -11.91 18.45
C SER A 103 -4.53 -13.27 18.35
N GLY A 104 -3.80 -13.55 17.27
CA GLY A 104 -3.10 -14.81 17.03
C GLY A 104 -1.94 -15.13 17.98
N THR A 105 -1.32 -16.31 17.76
CA THR A 105 -0.21 -16.85 18.56
C THR A 105 0.91 -15.82 18.70
N PRO A 106 1.44 -15.60 19.94
CA PRO A 106 2.54 -14.67 20.17
C PRO A 106 3.72 -14.94 19.24
N ALA A 107 4.50 -13.90 18.94
CA ALA A 107 5.72 -14.08 18.16
C ALA A 107 6.64 -15.10 18.88
N PRO A 108 7.53 -15.81 18.16
CA PRO A 108 8.48 -16.75 18.76
C PRO A 108 9.37 -16.13 19.85
N TRP A 109 9.48 -14.80 19.83
CA TRP A 109 10.22 -13.97 20.79
C TRP A 109 9.34 -13.47 21.95
N GLY A 110 8.15 -14.05 22.15
CA GLY A 110 7.17 -13.67 23.18
C GLY A 110 6.15 -12.61 22.72
N ASP A 111 5.44 -12.03 23.68
CA ASP A 111 4.36 -11.05 23.53
C ASP A 111 4.77 -9.66 22.98
N GLY A 112 5.93 -9.55 22.32
CA GLY A 112 6.64 -8.30 22.00
C GLY A 112 5.74 -7.09 21.66
N LEU A 113 6.08 -5.93 22.25
CA LEU A 113 5.53 -4.57 22.00
C LEU A 113 4.07 -4.48 21.55
N ARG A 114 3.16 -5.27 22.13
CA ARG A 114 1.73 -4.99 21.99
C ARG A 114 1.46 -3.60 22.60
N PRO A 115 0.63 -2.74 21.96
CA PRO A 115 0.37 -1.37 22.44
C PRO A 115 -0.07 -1.31 23.91
N GLU A 116 -0.84 -2.30 24.34
CA GLU A 116 -1.31 -2.50 25.72
C GLU A 116 -0.19 -2.81 26.75
N LYS A 117 1.07 -2.96 26.33
CA LYS A 117 2.25 -3.16 27.20
C LYS A 117 3.37 -2.14 26.94
N ARG A 118 3.09 -0.97 26.33
CA ARG A 118 4.05 0.14 26.34
C ARG A 118 4.33 0.56 27.79
N LEU A 119 5.59 0.91 28.07
CA LEU A 119 6.03 1.44 29.37
C LEU A 119 5.09 2.58 29.83
N PRO A 120 4.87 2.73 31.15
CA PRO A 120 3.97 3.75 31.69
C PRO A 120 4.35 5.15 31.19
N GLU A 121 3.35 6.03 31.18
CA GLU A 121 3.33 7.36 30.55
C GLU A 121 4.20 8.40 31.26
N GLU A 122 5.39 8.02 31.74
CA GLU A 122 6.34 8.91 32.40
C GLU A 122 7.78 8.64 31.92
N ALA A 123 8.27 9.52 31.05
CA ALA A 123 9.67 9.91 30.88
C ALA A 123 9.76 11.24 30.12
#